data_AF-A0A268RU57-F1
#
_entry.id   AF-A0A268RU57-F1
#
_cell.length_a   1.000
_cell.length_b   1.000
_cell.length_c   1.000
_cell.angle_alpha   90.00
_cell.angle_beta   90.00
_cell.angle_gamma   90.00
#
_symmetry.space_group_name_H-M   'P 1'
#
loop_
_entity.id
_entity.type
_entity.pdbx_description
1 polymer ?
#
loop_
_entity_poly.entity_id
_entity_poly.type
_entity_poly.pdbx_seq_one_letter_code
_entity_poly.pdbx_strand_id
1 'polypeptide(L)'
;MKTKKLKVISGIILSIVTLVLLGLYLVDFVNDSEGRFTDIMMWFIIILAWFQFATWGNDSKAQKDEMGQEIRNKSGKISYYILTVFLFVFWIADNLINQKQGEFGNIFLFSALCLAVLIFPISQFLVARKITKE
;
A
#
# COMPACT_ATOMS: atom_id res chain seq x y z
N MET A 1 22.22 19.01 -0.81
CA MET A 1 21.18 20.02 -0.52
C MET A 1 20.00 20.00 -1.51
N LYS A 2 20.23 19.87 -2.83
CA LYS A 2 19.14 19.78 -3.85
C LYS A 2 18.15 18.62 -3.61
N THR A 3 18.64 17.44 -3.25
CA THR A 3 17.81 16.23 -3.02
C THR A 3 16.86 16.35 -1.83
N LYS A 4 17.28 16.99 -0.73
CA LYS A 4 16.39 17.26 0.44
C LYS A 4 15.25 18.22 0.09
N LYS A 5 15.54 19.30 -0.64
CA LYS A 5 14.50 20.24 -1.10
C LYS A 5 13.52 19.57 -2.07
N LEU A 6 14.02 18.70 -2.96
CA LEU A 6 13.19 17.94 -3.90
C LEU A 6 12.25 16.96 -3.19
N LYS A 7 12.72 16.28 -2.15
CA LYS A 7 11.88 15.43 -1.29
C LYS A 7 10.80 16.26 -0.59
N VAL A 8 11.13 17.42 -0.04
CA VAL A 8 10.11 18.28 0.62
C VAL A 8 9.04 18.75 -0.38
N ILE A 9 9.44 19.20 -1.58
CA ILE A 9 8.50 19.64 -2.62
C ILE A 9 7.58 18.49 -3.07
N SER A 10 8.15 17.31 -3.33
CA SER A 10 7.37 16.14 -3.72
C SER A 10 6.39 15.68 -2.64
N GLY A 11 6.76 15.81 -1.36
CA GLY A 11 5.86 15.52 -0.24
C GLY A 11 4.71 16.52 -0.12
N ILE A 12 4.98 17.80 -0.36
CA ILE A 12 3.93 18.85 -0.39
C ILE A 12 2.95 18.58 -1.53
N ILE A 13 3.44 18.25 -2.73
CA ILE A 13 2.59 17.92 -3.88
C ILE A 13 1.71 16.71 -3.55
N LEU A 14 2.30 15.63 -3.01
CA LEU A 14 1.54 14.44 -2.63
C LEU A 14 0.48 14.77 -1.58
N SER A 15 0.81 15.62 -0.60
CA SER A 15 -0.14 16.08 0.43
C SER A 15 -1.29 16.89 -0.16
N ILE A 16 -1.02 17.82 -1.09
CA ILE A 16 -2.06 18.61 -1.76
C ILE A 16 -2.98 17.68 -2.55
N VAL A 17 -2.41 16.75 -3.32
CA VAL A 17 -3.19 15.75 -4.07
C VAL A 17 -4.08 14.97 -3.11
N THR A 18 -3.56 14.44 -2.01
CA THR A 18 -4.39 13.71 -1.04
C THR A 18 -5.52 14.54 -0.45
N LEU A 19 -5.30 15.83 -0.23
CA LEU A 19 -6.31 16.74 0.33
C LEU A 19 -7.43 17.03 -0.67
N VAL A 20 -7.07 17.20 -1.95
CA VAL A 20 -8.05 17.36 -3.03
C VAL A 20 -8.89 16.09 -3.18
N LEU A 21 -8.25 14.92 -3.18
CA LEU A 21 -8.95 13.64 -3.31
C LEU A 21 -9.85 13.36 -2.09
N LEU A 22 -9.43 13.74 -0.89
CA LEU A 22 -10.29 13.70 0.31
C LEU A 22 -11.51 14.61 0.15
N GLY A 23 -11.32 15.81 -0.39
CA GLY A 23 -12.42 16.75 -0.64
C GLY A 23 -13.46 16.18 -1.61
N LEU A 24 -13.01 15.59 -2.71
CA LEU A 24 -13.88 14.92 -3.68
C LEU A 24 -14.65 13.76 -3.03
N TYR A 25 -13.94 12.92 -2.27
CA TYR A 25 -14.55 11.82 -1.52
C TYR A 25 -15.65 12.28 -0.57
N LEU A 26 -15.45 13.39 0.15
CA LEU A 26 -16.47 13.93 1.07
C LEU A 26 -17.70 14.47 0.31
N VAL A 27 -17.50 15.07 -0.86
CA VAL A 27 -18.61 15.53 -1.72
C VAL A 27 -19.39 14.34 -2.25
N ASP A 28 -18.70 13.31 -2.74
CA ASP A 28 -19.32 12.08 -3.23
C ASP A 28 -20.07 11.33 -2.12
N PHE A 29 -19.52 11.32 -0.90
CA PHE A 29 -20.14 10.76 0.29
C PHE A 29 -21.44 11.47 0.69
N VAL A 30 -21.47 12.81 0.61
CA VAL A 30 -22.68 13.60 0.95
C VAL A 30 -23.76 13.46 -0.13
N ASN A 31 -23.36 13.33 -1.40
CA ASN A 31 -24.28 13.21 -2.53
C ASN A 31 -24.81 11.78 -2.74
N ASP A 32 -24.46 10.82 -1.87
CA ASP A 32 -24.78 9.39 -1.94
C ASP A 32 -24.54 8.82 -3.35
N SER A 33 -23.37 9.13 -3.92
CA SER A 33 -23.02 8.67 -5.26
C SER A 33 -22.71 7.16 -5.27
N GLU A 34 -23.08 6.48 -6.36
CA GLU A 34 -22.88 5.03 -6.52
C GLU A 34 -21.37 4.63 -6.65
N GLY A 35 -20.45 5.60 -6.64
CA GLY A 35 -19.01 5.44 -6.88
C GLY A 35 -18.18 4.83 -5.76
N ARG A 36 -18.81 4.33 -4.68
CA ARG A 36 -18.12 3.91 -3.42
C ARG A 36 -16.98 2.91 -3.62
N PHE A 37 -17.08 2.01 -4.60
CA PHE A 37 -16.00 1.06 -4.90
C PHE A 37 -14.76 1.76 -5.47
N THR A 38 -14.97 2.71 -6.39
CA THR A 38 -13.92 3.53 -7.00
C THR A 38 -13.20 4.37 -5.95
N ASP A 39 -13.94 4.93 -4.99
CA ASP A 39 -13.38 5.71 -3.90
C ASP A 39 -12.45 4.89 -3.01
N ILE A 40 -12.86 3.66 -2.66
CA ILE A 40 -12.02 2.74 -1.89
C ILE A 40 -10.73 2.45 -2.66
N MET A 41 -10.83 2.16 -3.97
CA MET A 41 -9.63 1.92 -4.81
C MET A 41 -8.69 3.12 -4.85
N MET A 42 -9.25 4.33 -4.95
CA MET A 42 -8.46 5.56 -4.93
C MET A 42 -7.66 5.67 -3.63
N TRP A 43 -8.27 5.40 -2.48
CA TRP A 43 -7.60 5.43 -1.18
C TRP A 43 -6.47 4.40 -1.07
N PHE A 44 -6.67 3.19 -1.61
CA PHE A 44 -5.60 2.20 -1.69
C PHE A 44 -4.38 2.72 -2.46
N ILE A 45 -4.60 3.36 -3.62
CA ILE A 45 -3.52 3.92 -4.45
C ILE A 45 -2.81 5.06 -3.71
N ILE A 46 -3.54 5.91 -3.01
CA ILE A 46 -2.97 7.01 -2.20
C ILE A 46 -2.05 6.45 -1.11
N ILE A 47 -2.49 5.42 -0.38
CA ILE A 47 -1.69 4.79 0.67
C ILE A 47 -0.41 4.19 0.09
N LEU A 48 -0.51 3.49 -1.03
CA LEU A 48 0.65 2.94 -1.75
C LEU A 48 1.65 4.04 -2.14
N ALA A 49 1.15 5.15 -2.68
CA ALA A 49 1.97 6.30 -3.06
C ALA A 49 2.71 6.87 -1.85
N TRP A 50 2.06 6.98 -0.69
CA TRP A 50 2.70 7.43 0.55
C TRP A 50 3.80 6.50 1.03
N PHE A 51 3.58 5.18 1.04
CA PHE A 51 4.62 4.23 1.46
C PHE A 51 5.82 4.20 0.49
N GLN A 52 5.56 4.25 -0.81
CA GLN A 52 6.63 4.36 -1.82
C GLN A 52 7.43 5.65 -1.66
N PHE A 53 6.73 6.77 -1.51
CA PHE A 53 7.35 8.08 -1.30
C PHE A 53 8.12 8.14 0.03
N ALA A 54 7.61 7.54 1.10
CA ALA A 54 8.28 7.52 2.40
C ALA A 54 9.54 6.64 2.39
N THR A 55 9.55 5.56 1.61
CA THR A 55 10.70 4.64 1.52
C THR A 55 11.79 5.19 0.62
N TRP A 56 11.45 5.66 -0.58
CA TRP A 56 12.42 6.01 -1.61
C TRP A 56 12.48 7.51 -1.91
N GLY A 57 11.40 8.24 -1.64
CA GLY A 57 11.24 9.64 -2.03
C GLY A 57 11.38 9.78 -3.54
N ASN A 58 12.20 10.75 -3.98
CA ASN A 58 12.50 10.99 -5.39
C ASN A 58 13.91 10.51 -5.80
N ASP A 59 14.46 9.52 -5.10
CA ASP A 59 15.85 9.08 -5.30
C ASP A 59 15.91 7.69 -5.94
N SER A 60 15.81 7.64 -7.27
CA SER A 60 15.90 6.37 -8.02
C SER A 60 17.31 5.76 -7.99
N LYS A 61 18.33 6.54 -7.63
CA LYS A 61 19.70 6.04 -7.45
C LYS A 61 19.82 5.24 -6.16
N ALA A 62 19.18 5.71 -5.08
CA ALA A 62 19.12 4.98 -3.81
C ALA A 62 18.45 3.60 -3.94
N GLN A 63 17.55 3.41 -4.92
CA GLN A 63 16.95 2.11 -5.21
C GLN A 63 17.91 1.11 -5.89
N LYS A 64 18.89 1.62 -6.66
CA LYS A 64 19.81 0.78 -7.44
C LYS A 64 21.12 0.49 -6.72
N ASP A 65 21.38 1.22 -5.65
CA ASP A 65 22.53 1.04 -4.77
C ASP A 65 22.47 -0.33 -4.05
N GLU A 66 23.61 -0.81 -3.57
CA GLU A 66 23.73 -2.12 -2.91
C GLU A 66 22.80 -2.22 -1.70
N MET A 67 22.75 -1.16 -0.87
CA MET A 67 21.80 -1.05 0.24
C MET A 67 20.33 -1.06 -0.22
N GLY A 68 20.04 -0.45 -1.37
CA GLY A 68 18.69 -0.46 -1.96
C GLY A 68 18.25 -1.86 -2.40
N GLN A 69 19.16 -2.62 -2.99
CA GLN A 69 18.91 -4.02 -3.36
C GLN A 69 18.73 -4.91 -2.13
N GLU A 70 19.52 -4.68 -1.08
CA GLU A 70 19.37 -5.42 0.18
C GLU A 70 18.02 -5.17 0.84
N ILE A 71 17.58 -3.89 0.91
CA ILE A 71 16.24 -3.52 1.39
C ILE A 71 15.17 -4.28 0.60
N ARG A 72 15.28 -4.29 -0.74
CA ARG A 72 14.29 -4.95 -1.62
C ARG A 72 14.23 -6.47 -1.40
N ASN A 73 15.37 -7.13 -1.24
CA ASN A 73 15.42 -8.57 -1.00
C ASN A 73 14.90 -8.96 0.39
N LYS A 74 15.32 -8.24 1.44
CA LYS A 74 14.85 -8.49 2.81
C LYS A 74 13.35 -8.23 2.95
N SER A 75 12.87 -7.09 2.44
CA SER A 75 11.44 -6.77 2.44
C SER A 75 10.63 -7.77 1.63
N GLY A 76 11.08 -8.17 0.44
CA GLY A 76 10.42 -9.18 -0.38
C GLY A 76 10.19 -10.50 0.36
N LYS A 77 11.21 -10.99 1.07
CA LYS A 77 11.08 -12.20 1.90
C LYS A 77 10.06 -12.01 3.02
N ILE A 78 10.12 -10.89 3.74
CA ILE A 78 9.19 -10.60 4.84
C ILE A 78 7.76 -10.49 4.32
N SER A 79 7.54 -9.74 3.24
CA SER A 79 6.22 -9.59 2.63
C SER A 79 5.66 -10.91 2.13
N TYR A 80 6.51 -11.78 1.59
CA TYR A 80 6.10 -13.11 1.14
C TYR A 80 5.55 -13.93 2.30
N TYR A 81 6.30 -14.06 3.40
CA TYR A 81 5.83 -14.82 4.56
C TYR A 81 4.55 -14.26 5.17
N ILE A 82 4.47 -12.93 5.32
CA ILE A 82 3.25 -12.27 5.84
C ILE A 82 2.07 -12.56 4.92
N LEU A 83 2.25 -12.39 3.61
CA LEU A 83 1.20 -12.63 2.62
C LEU A 83 0.76 -14.10 2.61
N THR A 84 1.69 -15.05 2.69
CA THR A 84 1.37 -16.48 2.76
C THR A 84 0.48 -16.80 3.97
N VAL A 85 0.77 -16.21 5.13
CA VAL A 85 -0.09 -16.39 6.32
C VAL A 85 -1.47 -15.80 6.08
N PHE A 86 -1.57 -14.59 5.54
CA PHE A 86 -2.87 -13.97 5.25
C PHE A 86 -3.68 -14.76 4.22
N LEU A 87 -3.03 -15.26 3.17
CA LEU A 87 -3.69 -16.11 2.17
C LEU A 87 -4.23 -17.40 2.80
N PHE A 88 -3.47 -18.02 3.70
CA PHE A 88 -3.92 -19.21 4.41
C PHE A 88 -5.12 -18.92 5.33
N VAL A 89 -5.09 -17.81 6.05
CA VAL A 89 -6.22 -17.35 6.88
C VAL A 89 -7.46 -17.08 6.02
N PHE A 90 -7.31 -16.37 4.90
CA PHE A 90 -8.41 -16.10 3.99
C PHE A 90 -8.97 -17.37 3.37
N TRP A 91 -8.10 -18.32 3.01
CA TRP A 91 -8.56 -19.62 2.49
C TRP A 91 -9.37 -20.41 3.52
N ILE A 92 -8.95 -20.42 4.79
CA ILE A 92 -9.73 -21.04 5.88
C ILE A 92 -11.07 -20.31 6.07
N ALA A 93 -11.05 -18.98 6.12
CA ALA A 93 -12.26 -18.18 6.29
C ALA A 93 -13.26 -18.38 5.14
N ASP A 94 -12.76 -18.38 3.90
CA ASP A 94 -13.53 -18.62 2.69
C ASP A 94 -14.17 -20.01 2.73
N ASN A 95 -13.41 -21.06 3.07
CA ASN A 95 -13.92 -22.42 3.17
C ASN A 95 -14.99 -22.60 4.28
N LEU A 96 -14.87 -21.89 5.41
CA LEU A 96 -15.85 -21.93 6.50
C LEU A 96 -17.15 -21.15 6.18
N ILE A 97 -17.05 -20.07 5.41
CA ILE A 97 -18.16 -19.14 5.12
C ILE A 97 -18.91 -19.55 3.85
N ASN A 98 -18.20 -19.90 2.77
CA ASN A 98 -18.81 -20.32 1.51
C ASN A 98 -19.56 -21.66 1.62
N GLN A 99 -19.20 -22.52 2.60
CA GLN A 99 -20.02 -23.70 2.93
C GLN A 99 -21.41 -23.35 3.48
N LYS A 100 -21.59 -22.14 4.02
CA LYS A 100 -22.85 -21.71 4.66
C LYS A 100 -23.69 -20.78 3.78
N GLN A 101 -23.08 -19.93 2.97
CA GLN A 101 -23.78 -18.96 2.10
C GLN A 101 -22.95 -18.69 0.83
N GLY A 102 -23.41 -19.20 -0.31
CA GLY A 102 -22.67 -19.23 -1.59
C GLY A 102 -22.52 -17.90 -2.35
N GLU A 103 -22.52 -16.75 -1.67
CA GLU A 103 -22.54 -15.42 -2.32
C GLU A 103 -21.26 -14.56 -2.08
N PHE A 104 -20.32 -14.99 -1.22
CA PHE A 104 -19.17 -14.15 -0.83
C PHE A 104 -17.87 -14.38 -1.62
N GLY A 105 -17.87 -15.29 -2.60
CA GLY A 105 -16.66 -15.86 -3.22
C GLY A 105 -15.69 -14.89 -3.91
N ASN A 106 -16.05 -13.61 -4.10
CA ASN A 106 -15.18 -12.62 -4.73
C ASN A 106 -14.53 -11.63 -3.74
N ILE A 107 -15.11 -11.45 -2.55
CA ILE A 107 -14.63 -10.44 -1.58
C ILE A 107 -13.33 -10.89 -0.91
N PHE A 108 -13.18 -12.19 -0.62
CA PHE A 108 -11.95 -12.74 -0.04
C PHE A 108 -10.77 -12.64 -1.00
N LEU A 109 -10.98 -13.01 -2.27
CA LEU A 109 -9.96 -12.88 -3.32
C LEU A 109 -9.56 -11.42 -3.53
N PHE A 110 -10.54 -10.52 -3.58
CA PHE A 110 -10.29 -9.09 -3.71
C PHE A 110 -9.48 -8.54 -2.52
N SER A 111 -9.85 -8.92 -1.30
CA SER A 111 -9.14 -8.54 -0.07
C SER A 111 -7.71 -9.08 -0.03
N ALA A 112 -7.51 -10.32 -0.47
CA ALA A 112 -6.18 -10.94 -0.59
C ALA A 112 -5.28 -10.19 -1.58
N LEU A 113 -5.84 -9.79 -2.72
CA LEU A 113 -5.12 -9.01 -3.72
C LEU A 113 -4.73 -7.63 -3.18
N CYS A 114 -5.64 -6.93 -2.51
CA CYS A 114 -5.36 -5.67 -1.83
C CYS A 114 -4.23 -5.80 -0.79
N LEU A 115 -4.26 -6.84 0.04
CA LEU A 115 -3.19 -7.09 1.01
C LEU A 115 -1.85 -7.40 0.34
N ALA A 116 -1.83 -8.20 -0.73
CA ALA A 116 -0.60 -8.52 -1.45
C ALA A 116 0.11 -7.26 -1.95
N VAL A 117 -0.65 -6.32 -2.50
CA VAL A 117 -0.11 -5.06 -3.03
C VAL A 117 0.35 -4.12 -1.91
N LEU A 118 -0.31 -4.11 -0.74
CA LEU A 118 0.06 -3.25 0.40
C LEU A 118 1.23 -3.77 1.24
N ILE A 119 1.29 -5.08 1.50
CA ILE A 119 2.27 -5.66 2.43
C ILE A 119 3.70 -5.41 1.93
N PHE A 120 3.93 -5.48 0.62
CA PHE A 120 5.25 -5.24 0.03
C PHE A 120 5.82 -3.83 0.34
N PRO A 121 5.18 -2.71 -0.06
CA PRO A 121 5.67 -1.37 0.25
C PRO A 121 5.72 -1.07 1.76
N ILE A 122 4.83 -1.64 2.56
CA ILE A 122 4.88 -1.50 4.03
C ILE A 122 6.15 -2.17 4.57
N SER A 123 6.42 -3.41 4.15
CA SER A 123 7.63 -4.14 4.58
C SER A 123 8.91 -3.44 4.11
N GLN A 124 8.91 -2.86 2.91
CA GLN A 124 10.01 -2.04 2.39
C GLN A 124 10.28 -0.83 3.30
N PHE A 125 9.24 -0.12 3.71
CA PHE A 125 9.36 1.02 4.61
C PHE A 125 9.95 0.63 5.97
N LEU A 126 9.48 -0.47 6.56
CA LEU A 126 9.96 -0.96 7.85
C LEU A 126 11.43 -1.39 7.79
N VAL A 127 11.82 -2.13 6.75
CA VAL A 127 13.21 -2.58 6.56
C VAL A 127 14.14 -1.39 6.31
N ALA A 128 13.74 -0.43 5.48
CA ALA A 128 14.52 0.78 5.23
C ALA A 128 14.77 1.57 6.53
N ARG A 129 13.74 1.72 7.37
CA ARG A 129 13.87 2.37 8.69
C ARG A 129 14.80 1.62 9.65
N LYS A 130 14.83 0.28 9.58
CA LYS A 130 15.68 -0.54 10.43
C LYS A 130 17.16 -0.39 10.02
N ILE A 131 17.45 -0.51 8.72
CA ILE A 131 18.82 -0.40 8.20
C ILE A 131 19.40 1.00 8.37
N THR A 132 18.58 2.06 8.30
CA THR A 132 19.06 3.44 8.51
C THR A 132 19.35 3.77 9.99
N LYS A 133 18.91 2.92 10.93
CA LYS A 133 19.12 3.11 12.38
C LYS A 133 20.32 2.34 12.95
N GLU A 134 20.78 1.31 12.25
CA GLU A 134 22.03 0.59 12.54
C GLU A 134 23.23 1.36 11.97
#